data_AF-A0A6J3CFJ6-F1
#
_entry.id   AF-A0A6J3CFJ6-F1
#
_cell.length_a   1.000
_cell.length_b   1.000
_cell.length_c   1.000
_cell.angle_alpha   90.00
_cell.angle_beta   90.00
_cell.angle_gamma   90.00
#
_symmetry.space_group_name_H-M   'P 1'
#
loop_
_entity.id
_entity.type
_entity.pdbx_description
1 polymer ?
#
loop_
_entity_poly.entity_id
_entity_poly.type
_entity_poly.pdbx_seq_one_letter_code
_entity_poly.pdbx_strand_id
1 'polypeptide(L)'
;MINSFKNMKLLLFFSLLVHVCKGDGDSVSNGLYNELPCLSVGGKCVRKLDCPEVRRSQISGLCPVQQQDDHQVECCYSTNKQYTESLKTCKRSGGECVSKSIQCPEYLLNRGVSDCLEDEKCCIFTK
;
A
#
# COMPACT_ATOMS: atom_id res chain seq x y z
N MET A 1 16.82 -16.18 63.62
CA MET A 1 17.05 -16.77 62.29
C MET A 1 16.46 -15.84 61.24
N ILE A 2 17.36 -15.21 60.47
CA ILE A 2 17.29 -14.85 59.06
C ILE A 2 15.97 -14.27 58.53
N ASN A 3 16.00 -12.95 58.37
CA ASN A 3 15.18 -12.15 57.47
C ASN A 3 15.23 -12.65 56.01
N SER A 4 14.26 -12.17 55.23
CA SER A 4 14.30 -12.03 53.76
C SER A 4 13.83 -13.25 52.96
N PHE A 5 12.58 -13.22 52.52
CA PHE A 5 12.28 -13.57 51.13
C PHE A 5 11.36 -12.54 50.50
N LYS A 6 11.94 -11.90 49.49
CA LYS A 6 11.52 -10.72 48.75
C LYS A 6 10.10 -10.84 48.19
N ASN A 7 9.39 -9.72 48.31
CA ASN A 7 8.18 -9.36 47.57
C ASN A 7 8.21 -9.89 46.12
N MET A 8 7.29 -10.81 45.84
CA MET A 8 7.01 -11.37 44.52
C MET A 8 6.37 -10.29 43.64
N LYS A 9 7.21 -9.41 43.09
CA LYS A 9 6.90 -8.57 41.92
C LYS A 9 6.72 -9.48 40.71
N LEU A 10 5.52 -10.05 40.55
CA LEU A 10 5.15 -10.73 39.30
C LEU A 10 3.64 -10.63 39.06
N LEU A 11 3.11 -9.43 39.15
CA LEU A 11 1.75 -9.13 38.71
C LEU A 11 1.84 -8.25 37.46
N LEU A 12 1.69 -8.93 36.32
CA LEU A 12 0.93 -8.49 35.15
C LEU A 12 1.36 -7.16 34.48
N PHE A 13 2.55 -7.15 33.87
CA PHE A 13 2.95 -6.17 32.85
C PHE A 13 2.46 -6.55 31.44
N PHE A 14 1.19 -6.95 31.28
CA PHE A 14 0.60 -7.36 29.99
C PHE A 14 -0.59 -6.50 29.57
N SER A 15 -0.61 -5.23 29.93
CA SER A 15 -1.66 -4.30 29.51
C SER A 15 -1.08 -2.92 29.24
N LEU A 16 -0.75 -2.69 27.96
CA LEU A 16 -0.72 -1.42 27.22
C LEU A 16 0.37 -1.46 26.13
N LEU A 17 0.26 -2.40 25.20
CA LEU A 17 0.70 -2.15 23.82
C LEU A 17 -0.48 -2.46 22.90
N VAL A 18 -1.61 -1.81 23.19
CA VAL A 18 -2.60 -1.53 22.14
C VAL A 18 -1.88 -0.58 21.19
N HIS A 19 -1.18 -1.14 20.21
CA HIS A 19 -0.75 -0.38 19.04
C HIS A 19 -2.02 0.20 18.44
N VAL A 20 -2.23 1.49 18.70
CA VAL A 20 -3.17 2.31 17.94
C VAL A 20 -2.64 2.26 16.51
N CYS A 21 -3.19 1.35 15.71
CA CYS A 21 -3.11 1.45 14.26
C CYS A 21 -3.80 2.77 13.91
N LYS A 22 -2.99 3.82 13.75
CA LYS A 22 -3.44 5.12 13.26
C LYS A 22 -3.84 4.90 11.81
N GLY A 23 -5.12 4.60 11.59
CA GLY A 23 -5.70 4.66 10.26
C GLY A 23 -5.61 6.10 9.79
N ASP A 24 -4.88 6.33 8.71
CA ASP A 24 -4.92 7.57 7.93
C ASP A 24 -6.36 7.75 7.40
N GLY A 25 -7.21 8.32 8.26
CA GLY A 25 -8.52 8.83 7.91
C GLY A 25 -8.35 10.16 7.21
N ASP A 26 -7.87 10.12 5.96
CA ASP A 26 -7.98 11.24 5.04
C ASP A 26 -9.46 11.59 4.93
N SER A 27 -9.79 12.75 5.48
CA SER A 27 -11.13 13.22 5.66
C SER A 27 -11.58 14.02 4.44
N VAL A 28 -12.90 13.95 4.23
CA VAL A 28 -13.75 14.78 3.36
C VAL A 28 -14.08 14.20 1.98
N SER A 29 -15.20 13.47 1.91
CA SER A 29 -16.25 13.77 0.92
C SER A 29 -17.60 13.16 1.33
N ASN A 30 -18.57 14.02 1.63
CA ASN A 30 -20.01 13.83 1.45
C ASN A 30 -20.57 12.38 1.59
N GLY A 31 -20.82 11.91 2.81
CA GLY A 31 -21.62 10.69 3.07
C GLY A 31 -20.96 9.35 2.70
N LEU A 32 -19.70 9.35 2.26
CA LEU A 32 -19.00 8.15 1.82
C LEU A 32 -18.36 7.42 3.01
N TYR A 33 -18.56 6.11 3.09
CA TYR A 33 -18.05 5.28 4.20
C TYR A 33 -17.47 3.96 3.68
N ASN A 34 -16.60 3.34 4.48
CA ASN A 34 -15.99 2.07 4.09
C ASN A 34 -16.89 0.89 4.45
N GLU A 35 -17.13 0.01 3.49
CA GLU A 35 -17.91 -1.21 3.67
C GLU A 35 -17.00 -2.42 3.94
N LEU A 36 -17.47 -3.35 4.77
CA LEU A 36 -16.69 -4.53 5.19
C LEU A 36 -16.12 -5.35 4.02
N PRO A 37 -16.85 -5.61 2.92
CA PRO A 37 -16.28 -6.36 1.79
C PRO A 37 -15.05 -5.67 1.20
N CYS A 38 -15.09 -4.36 0.97
CA CYS A 38 -13.94 -3.60 0.48
C CYS A 38 -12.78 -3.55 1.49
N LEU A 39 -13.08 -3.37 2.78
CA LEU A 39 -12.06 -3.40 3.83
C LEU A 39 -11.37 -4.76 3.93
N SER A 40 -12.11 -5.85 3.77
CA SER A 40 -11.58 -7.23 3.86
C SER A 40 -10.52 -7.54 2.82
N VAL A 41 -10.53 -6.83 1.68
CA VAL A 41 -9.55 -6.95 0.61
C VAL A 41 -8.49 -5.84 0.65
N GLY A 42 -8.43 -5.07 1.75
CA GLY A 42 -7.45 -4.00 1.95
C GLY A 42 -7.70 -2.73 1.11
N GLY A 43 -8.96 -2.50 0.73
CA GLY A 43 -9.39 -1.30 0.00
C GLY A 43 -10.13 -0.29 0.87
N LYS A 44 -10.55 0.80 0.22
CA LYS A 44 -11.49 1.79 0.72
C LYS A 44 -12.53 2.12 -0.35
N CYS A 45 -13.76 2.41 0.08
CA CYS A 45 -14.79 2.90 -0.81
C CYS A 45 -14.50 4.37 -1.10
N VAL A 46 -14.44 4.73 -2.38
CA VAL A 46 -14.22 6.10 -2.86
C VAL A 46 -15.02 6.30 -4.14
N ARG A 47 -15.17 7.55 -4.60
CA ARG A 47 -15.73 7.75 -5.92
C ARG A 47 -14.81 7.19 -6.99
N LYS A 48 -15.38 6.66 -8.07
CA LYS A 48 -14.69 6.06 -9.20
C LYS A 48 -13.69 7.03 -9.83
N LEU A 49 -14.02 8.32 -9.87
CA LEU A 49 -13.16 9.39 -10.35
C LEU A 49 -11.94 9.62 -9.45
N ASP A 50 -12.10 9.41 -8.14
CA ASP A 50 -11.04 9.60 -7.13
C ASP A 50 -10.12 8.36 -7.02
N CYS A 51 -10.50 7.24 -7.65
CA CYS A 51 -9.67 6.04 -7.73
C CYS A 51 -9.05 5.89 -9.12
N PRO A 52 -7.71 5.92 -9.27
CA PRO A 52 -7.08 5.64 -10.55
C PRO A 52 -7.36 4.20 -10.99
N GLU A 53 -7.53 3.97 -12.29
CA GLU A 53 -7.96 2.68 -12.85
C GLU A 53 -7.14 1.49 -12.38
N VAL A 54 -5.82 1.68 -12.23
CA VAL A 54 -4.89 0.65 -11.76
C VAL A 54 -5.09 0.23 -10.29
N ARG A 55 -5.82 1.03 -9.50
CA ARG A 55 -6.16 0.74 -8.10
C ARG A 55 -7.63 0.38 -7.91
N ARG A 56 -8.47 0.53 -8.94
CA ARG A 56 -9.88 0.11 -8.89
C ARG A 56 -9.94 -1.40 -8.79
N SER A 57 -10.84 -1.91 -7.95
CA SER A 57 -11.08 -3.34 -7.89
C SER A 57 -11.65 -3.86 -9.21
N GLN A 58 -11.20 -5.04 -9.61
CA GLN A 58 -11.83 -5.81 -10.69
C GLN A 58 -13.04 -6.61 -10.20
N ILE A 59 -13.23 -6.68 -8.88
CA ILE A 59 -14.34 -7.38 -8.23
C ILE A 59 -15.44 -6.36 -7.94
N SER A 60 -16.60 -6.53 -8.57
CA SER A 60 -17.79 -5.71 -8.29
C SER A 60 -18.44 -6.10 -6.96
N GLY A 61 -19.25 -5.19 -6.38
CA GLY A 61 -20.03 -5.51 -5.18
C GLY A 61 -19.23 -5.45 -3.89
N LEU A 62 -18.09 -4.76 -3.88
CA LEU A 62 -17.26 -4.57 -2.69
C LEU A 62 -17.69 -3.35 -1.85
N CYS A 63 -18.40 -2.40 -2.45
CA CYS A 63 -19.09 -1.31 -1.76
C CYS A 63 -20.60 -1.41 -2.07
N PRO A 64 -21.25 -2.56 -1.76
CA PRO A 64 -22.54 -2.92 -2.31
C PRO A 64 -23.66 -1.93 -2.00
N VAL A 65 -23.66 -1.28 -0.84
CA VAL A 65 -24.70 -0.30 -0.49
C VAL A 65 -24.51 0.97 -1.32
N GLN A 66 -23.31 1.54 -1.32
CA GLN A 66 -23.04 2.79 -2.03
C GLN A 66 -22.98 2.62 -3.56
N GLN A 67 -22.69 1.42 -4.05
CA GLN A 67 -22.78 1.08 -5.48
C GLN A 67 -24.22 1.10 -5.99
N GLN A 68 -25.18 0.72 -5.16
CA GLN A 68 -26.60 0.75 -5.52
C GLN A 68 -27.15 2.18 -5.50
N ASP A 69 -26.73 2.99 -4.51
CA ASP A 69 -27.27 4.32 -4.30
C ASP A 69 -26.66 5.39 -5.23
N ASP A 70 -25.36 5.35 -5.48
CA ASP A 70 -24.64 6.43 -6.21
C ASP A 70 -24.06 5.95 -7.55
N HIS A 71 -23.92 4.63 -7.83
CA HIS A 71 -23.26 4.03 -9.03
C HIS A 71 -21.83 4.50 -9.31
N GLN A 72 -21.36 5.55 -8.63
CA GLN A 72 -20.06 6.18 -8.80
C GLN A 72 -19.12 5.84 -7.65
N VAL A 73 -19.51 4.98 -6.71
CA VAL A 73 -18.62 4.50 -5.64
C VAL A 73 -18.04 3.16 -6.04
N GLU A 74 -16.72 3.00 -5.88
CA GLU A 74 -16.03 1.77 -6.19
C GLU A 74 -14.97 1.44 -5.13
N CYS A 75 -14.67 0.15 -4.96
CA CYS A 75 -13.61 -0.25 -4.04
C CYS A 75 -12.24 0.03 -4.64
N CYS A 76 -11.44 0.83 -3.93
CA CYS A 76 -10.10 1.23 -4.33
C CYS A 76 -9.07 0.67 -3.38
N TYR A 77 -8.11 -0.12 -3.88
CA TYR A 77 -7.09 -0.75 -3.04
C TYR A 77 -6.16 0.30 -2.43
N SER A 78 -5.99 0.28 -1.10
CA SER A 78 -5.11 1.22 -0.37
C SER A 78 -3.64 1.02 -0.71
N THR A 79 -3.25 -0.24 -0.93
CA THR A 79 -1.93 -0.63 -1.45
C THR A 79 -2.16 -1.81 -2.38
N ASN A 80 -2.27 -1.56 -3.68
CA ASN A 80 -2.35 -2.68 -4.60
C ASN A 80 -0.94 -3.28 -4.68
N LYS A 81 -0.70 -4.49 -4.13
CA LYS A 81 0.57 -5.21 -4.33
C LYS A 81 0.89 -5.28 -5.82
N GLN A 82 -0.10 -5.50 -6.68
CA GLN A 82 0.05 -5.47 -8.14
C GLN A 82 0.38 -4.07 -8.67
N TYR A 83 -0.10 -2.98 -8.06
CA TYR A 83 0.34 -1.62 -8.41
C TYR A 83 1.79 -1.39 -7.98
N THR A 84 2.16 -1.79 -6.77
CA THR A 84 3.54 -1.75 -6.27
C THR A 84 4.46 -2.58 -7.15
N GLU A 85 4.06 -3.78 -7.57
CA GLU A 85 4.78 -4.61 -8.56
C GLU A 85 4.78 -3.94 -9.95
N SER A 86 3.70 -3.29 -10.37
CA SER A 86 3.62 -2.62 -11.67
C SER A 86 4.42 -1.30 -11.72
N LEU A 87 4.75 -0.71 -10.57
CA LEU A 87 5.73 0.37 -10.43
C LEU A 87 7.17 -0.16 -10.55
N LYS A 88 7.39 -1.47 -10.38
CA LYS A 88 8.69 -2.12 -10.62
C LYS A 88 9.00 -2.37 -12.09
N THR A 89 8.32 -1.68 -13.01
CA THR A 89 8.78 -1.61 -14.40
C THR A 89 9.62 -0.37 -14.61
N CYS A 90 10.72 -0.50 -15.36
CA CYS A 90 11.72 0.55 -15.49
C CYS A 90 11.09 1.81 -16.10
N LYS A 91 10.27 1.60 -17.12
CA LYS A 91 9.54 2.66 -17.81
C LYS A 91 8.57 3.41 -16.90
N ARG A 92 7.88 2.75 -15.97
CA ARG A 92 6.97 3.41 -15.03
C ARG A 92 7.69 4.09 -13.87
N SER A 93 8.90 3.66 -13.57
CA SER A 93 9.81 4.36 -12.65
C SER A 93 10.48 5.59 -13.28
N GLY A 94 10.10 5.99 -14.51
CA GLY A 94 10.72 7.13 -15.21
C GLY A 94 12.11 6.83 -15.78
N GLY A 95 12.44 5.54 -15.92
CA GLY A 95 13.70 5.07 -16.46
C GLY A 95 13.59 4.33 -17.79
N GLU A 96 14.75 3.96 -18.30
CA GLU A 96 14.93 3.19 -19.52
C GLU A 96 15.85 1.99 -19.26
N CYS A 97 15.51 0.84 -19.84
CA CYS A 97 16.39 -0.33 -19.83
C CYS A 97 17.51 -0.06 -20.83
N VAL A 98 18.74 -0.01 -20.34
CA VAL A 98 19.94 0.22 -21.14
C VAL A 98 20.90 -0.95 -20.95
N SER A 99 21.76 -1.21 -21.94
CA SER A 99 22.80 -2.23 -21.81
C SER A 99 23.68 -1.98 -20.58
N LYS A 100 24.10 -3.06 -19.90
CA LYS A 100 25.04 -2.97 -18.77
C LYS A 100 26.34 -2.24 -19.10
N SER A 101 26.73 -2.22 -20.38
CA SER A 101 27.90 -1.50 -20.90
C SER A 101 27.77 0.03 -20.88
N ILE A 102 26.53 0.57 -20.91
CA ILE A 102 26.29 2.02 -20.87
C ILE A 102 26.58 2.56 -19.47
N GLN A 103 27.28 3.69 -19.37
CA GLN A 103 27.50 4.33 -18.08
C GLN A 103 26.18 4.88 -17.52
N CYS A 104 25.89 4.46 -16.30
CA CYS A 104 24.73 4.89 -15.55
C CYS A 104 25.20 5.12 -14.11
N PRO A 105 25.21 6.37 -13.64
CA PRO A 105 25.64 6.67 -12.28
C PRO A 105 24.83 5.88 -11.25
N GLU A 106 25.48 5.43 -10.17
CA GLU A 106 24.86 4.66 -9.07
C GLU A 106 23.56 5.29 -8.56
N TYR A 107 23.51 6.62 -8.48
CA TYR A 107 22.34 7.35 -7.96
C TYR A 107 21.14 7.37 -8.92
N LEU A 108 21.32 7.01 -10.18
CA LEU A 108 20.24 6.87 -11.18
C LEU A 108 19.89 5.40 -11.46
N LEU A 109 20.66 4.47 -10.90
CA LEU A 109 20.45 3.04 -11.07
C LEU A 109 19.31 2.57 -10.17
N ASN A 110 18.23 2.06 -10.78
CA ASN A 110 17.14 1.48 -10.03
C ASN A 110 17.26 -0.06 -9.98
N ARG A 111 17.68 -0.58 -8.84
CA ARG A 111 17.89 -2.02 -8.61
C ARG A 111 16.62 -2.77 -8.17
N GLY A 112 15.53 -2.05 -7.88
CA GLY A 112 14.27 -2.63 -7.38
C GLY A 112 13.29 -3.06 -8.47
N VAL A 113 13.74 -3.05 -9.73
CA VAL A 113 12.91 -3.13 -10.95
C VAL A 113 13.30 -4.36 -11.75
N SER A 114 12.32 -5.12 -12.25
CA SER A 114 12.51 -6.52 -12.67
C SER A 114 12.19 -6.81 -14.14
N ASP A 115 11.95 -5.79 -14.97
CA ASP A 115 11.48 -5.98 -16.36
C ASP A 115 12.55 -5.81 -17.44
N CYS A 116 13.78 -5.40 -17.09
CA CYS A 116 14.88 -5.35 -18.06
C CYS A 116 15.47 -6.75 -18.32
N LEU A 117 16.06 -6.94 -19.51
CA LEU A 117 16.72 -8.20 -19.88
C LEU A 117 17.97 -8.48 -19.03
N GLU A 118 18.47 -9.72 -19.08
CA GLU A 118 19.59 -10.17 -18.25
C GLU A 118 20.89 -9.37 -18.49
N ASP A 119 21.10 -8.81 -19.69
CA ASP A 119 22.23 -7.97 -20.07
C ASP A 119 21.95 -6.46 -19.98
N GLU A 120 20.81 -6.08 -19.42
CA GLU A 120 20.36 -4.70 -19.26
C GLU A 120 20.29 -4.28 -17.78
N LYS A 121 20.08 -2.99 -17.57
CA LYS A 121 19.84 -2.36 -16.26
C LYS A 121 18.90 -1.17 -16.41
N CYS A 122 18.13 -0.88 -15.37
CA CYS A 122 17.21 0.25 -15.36
C CYS A 122 17.90 1.55 -14.91
N CYS A 123 17.87 2.58 -15.76
CA CYS A 123 18.45 3.90 -15.47
C CYS A 123 17.40 5.00 -15.58
N ILE A 124 17.26 5.79 -14.51
CA ILE A 124 16.26 6.86 -14.41
C ILE A 124 16.87 8.17 -14.93
N PHE A 125 16.50 8.58 -16.15
CA PHE A 125 17.00 9.81 -16.77
C PHE A 125 16.02 10.99 -16.67
N THR A 126 14.77 10.75 -16.27
CA THR A 126 13.74 11.78 -16.18
C THR A 126 13.56 12.26 -14.74
N LYS A 127 13.51 13.58 -14.56
CA LYS A 127 13.29 14.27 -13.30
C LYS A 127 12.08 15.19 -13.46
#